data_AF-N8WVJ8-F1
#
_entry.id   AF-N8WVJ8-F1
#
_cell.length_a   1.000
_cell.length_b   1.000
_cell.length_c   1.000
_cell.angle_alpha   90.00
_cell.angle_beta   90.00
_cell.angle_gamma   90.00
#
_symmetry.space_group_name_H-M   'P 1'
#
loop_
_entity.id
_entity.type
_entity.pdbx_description
1 polymer ?
#
loop_
_entity_poly.entity_id
_entity_poly.type
_entity_poly.pdbx_seq_one_letter_code
_entity_poly.pdbx_strand_id
1 'polypeptide(L)'
;MINQGDIDQQSLAGAISTGTHGTGIDLPCLSAFVQGFESLTADGELLQCDEQQSTEIFQAGRVTLGGFGILTKITLQNRPRYKLKEQIWLCSLKDIFSNIDQWKHQHRHIEFWAFLHADQVMLKTLDETDDRIQPRK
;
A
#
# COMPACT_ATOMS: atom_id res chain seq x y z
N MET A 1 7.09 4.26 -5.23
CA MET A 1 6.55 3.08 -4.50
C MET A 1 5.46 2.43 -5.35
N ILE A 2 5.18 1.14 -5.13
CA ILE A 2 4.33 0.32 -6.04
C ILE A 2 2.85 0.33 -5.63
N ASN A 3 2.56 0.28 -4.32
CA ASN A 3 1.20 0.27 -3.76
C ASN A 3 1.16 1.04 -2.43
N GLN A 4 0.95 2.36 -2.50
CA GLN A 4 0.95 3.24 -1.34
C GLN A 4 -0.46 3.34 -0.74
N GLY A 5 -0.56 3.49 0.58
CA GLY A 5 -1.83 3.85 1.23
C GLY A 5 -2.16 5.34 1.07
N ASP A 6 -3.34 5.75 1.53
CA ASP A 6 -3.84 7.13 1.39
C ASP A 6 -3.06 8.17 2.22
N ILE A 7 -2.40 7.74 3.31
CA ILE A 7 -1.67 8.63 4.22
C ILE A 7 -0.18 8.58 3.90
N ASP A 8 0.38 9.72 3.46
CA ASP A 8 1.80 9.86 3.11
C ASP A 8 2.69 10.36 4.26
N GLN A 9 2.10 10.63 5.43
CA GLN A 9 2.81 11.12 6.62
C GLN A 9 3.35 9.99 7.52
N GLN A 10 2.97 8.74 7.27
CA GLN A 10 3.46 7.61 8.07
C GLN A 10 4.96 7.39 7.84
N SER A 11 5.70 7.10 8.90
CA SER A 11 7.08 6.62 8.74
C SER A 11 7.08 5.28 8.01
N LEU A 12 8.12 5.02 7.20
CA LEU A 12 8.23 3.75 6.48
C LEU A 12 8.21 2.55 7.44
N ALA A 13 8.92 2.65 8.57
CA ALA A 13 8.95 1.63 9.61
C ALA A 13 7.55 1.35 10.18
N GLY A 14 6.77 2.38 10.48
CA GLY A 14 5.39 2.23 10.93
C GLY A 14 4.51 1.58 9.87
N ALA A 15 4.57 2.10 8.64
CA ALA A 15 3.74 1.63 7.53
C ALA A 15 3.96 0.14 7.23
N ILE A 16 5.20 -0.34 7.15
CA ILE A 16 5.44 -1.77 6.91
C ILE A 16 5.04 -2.61 8.14
N SER A 17 5.33 -2.13 9.35
CA SER A 17 5.07 -2.88 10.58
C SER A 17 3.58 -3.12 10.81
N THR A 18 2.71 -2.23 10.32
CA THR A 18 1.25 -2.35 10.37
C THR A 18 0.63 -2.94 9.11
N GLY A 19 1.43 -3.39 8.15
CA GLY A 19 0.93 -3.98 6.91
C GLY A 19 0.18 -2.98 6.02
N THR A 20 0.56 -1.70 6.04
CA THR A 20 -0.05 -0.65 5.20
C THR A 20 -0.08 -1.07 3.73
N HIS A 21 -1.22 -0.86 3.08
CA HIS A 21 -1.45 -1.16 1.69
C HIS A 21 -2.36 -0.10 1.05
N GLY A 22 -2.27 0.05 -0.27
CA GLY A 22 -3.31 0.68 -1.07
C GLY A 22 -4.31 -0.36 -1.56
N THR A 23 -5.16 0.03 -2.51
CA THR A 23 -6.06 -0.90 -3.20
C THR A 23 -5.38 -1.57 -4.40
N GLY A 24 -6.04 -2.54 -5.03
CA GLY A 24 -5.55 -3.23 -6.23
C GLY A 24 -5.43 -4.74 -6.00
N ILE A 25 -6.12 -5.51 -6.84
CA ILE A 25 -6.29 -6.96 -6.65
C ILE A 25 -4.96 -7.73 -6.75
N ASP A 26 -4.05 -7.25 -7.60
CA ASP A 26 -2.75 -7.86 -7.85
C ASP A 26 -1.60 -7.14 -7.11
N LEU A 27 -1.93 -6.20 -6.22
CA LEU A 27 -0.95 -5.38 -5.52
C LEU A 27 -0.87 -5.76 -4.04
N PRO A 28 0.25 -6.33 -3.58
CA PRO A 28 0.39 -6.69 -2.18
C PRO A 28 0.56 -5.45 -1.30
N CYS A 29 0.54 -5.65 0.02
CA CYS A 29 0.89 -4.62 0.98
C CYS A 29 2.34 -4.16 0.85
N LEU A 30 2.66 -2.99 1.39
CA LEU A 30 3.98 -2.37 1.25
C LEU A 30 5.10 -3.26 1.81
N SER A 31 4.81 -4.02 2.87
CA SER A 31 5.77 -4.93 3.50
C SER A 31 6.19 -6.08 2.59
N ALA A 32 5.43 -6.43 1.55
CA ALA A 32 5.83 -7.42 0.55
C ALA A 32 6.98 -6.98 -0.34
N PHE A 33 7.25 -5.66 -0.41
CA PHE A 33 8.36 -5.11 -1.17
C PHE A 33 9.62 -4.89 -0.33
N VAL A 34 9.60 -5.23 0.96
CA VAL A 34 10.77 -5.16 1.82
C VAL A 34 11.72 -6.30 1.44
N GLN A 35 12.95 -5.95 1.10
CA GLN A 35 14.01 -6.90 0.72
C GLN A 35 14.97 -7.19 1.89
N GLY A 36 14.97 -6.33 2.90
CA GLY A 36 15.73 -6.51 4.13
C GLY A 36 15.54 -5.33 5.07
N PHE A 37 15.90 -5.50 6.34
CA PHE A 37 15.85 -4.45 7.35
C PHE A 37 16.90 -4.67 8.45
N GLU A 38 17.22 -3.57 9.15
CA GLU A 38 17.99 -3.57 10.39
C GLU A 38 17.02 -3.36 11.56
N SER A 39 17.07 -4.23 12.57
CA SER A 39 16.26 -4.14 13.79
C SER A 39 17.14 -3.97 15.02
N LEU A 40 16.83 -3.00 15.87
CA LEU A 40 17.39 -2.86 17.21
C LEU A 40 16.57 -3.70 18.20
N THR A 41 17.21 -4.70 18.80
CA THR A 41 16.59 -5.63 19.75
C THR A 41 16.52 -5.05 21.17
N ALA A 42 15.79 -5.72 22.06
CA ALA A 42 15.69 -5.33 23.47
C ALA A 42 17.04 -5.40 24.21
N ASP A 43 17.95 -6.25 23.75
CA ASP A 43 19.31 -6.39 24.30
C ASP A 43 20.27 -5.30 23.79
N GLY A 44 19.79 -4.39 22.93
CA GLY A 44 20.58 -3.30 22.36
C GLY A 44 21.42 -3.69 21.14
N GLU A 45 21.18 -4.87 20.57
CA GLU A 45 21.91 -5.36 19.40
C GLU A 45 21.22 -4.96 18.09
N LEU A 46 22.02 -4.68 17.05
CA LEU A 46 21.52 -4.46 15.70
C LEU A 46 21.55 -5.76 14.90
N LEU A 47 20.37 -6.25 14.54
CA LEU A 47 20.21 -7.45 13.76
C LEU A 47 19.86 -7.10 12.30
N GLN A 48 20.67 -7.60 11.36
CA GLN A 48 20.34 -7.55 9.93
C GLN A 48 19.48 -8.76 9.57
N CYS A 49 18.38 -8.50 8.85
CA CYS A 49 17.42 -9.51 8.43
C CYS A 49 17.07 -9.34 6.95
N ASP A 50 17.22 -10.39 6.17
CA ASP A 50 16.80 -10.49 4.77
C ASP A 50 16.46 -11.94 4.40
N GLU A 51 16.31 -12.25 3.11
CA GLU A 51 15.98 -13.61 2.66
C GLU A 51 17.08 -14.64 2.98
N GLN A 52 18.33 -14.22 3.13
CA GLN A 52 19.51 -15.07 3.34
C GLN A 52 20.02 -15.05 4.78
N GLN A 53 19.76 -13.97 5.52
CA GLN A 53 20.21 -13.74 6.89
C GLN A 53 19.03 -13.56 7.84
N SER A 54 19.02 -14.31 8.94
CA SER A 54 17.95 -14.26 9.95
C SER A 54 16.55 -14.45 9.34
N THR A 55 16.41 -15.37 8.38
CA THR A 55 15.24 -15.48 7.49
C THR A 55 13.91 -15.62 8.24
N GLU A 56 13.87 -16.35 9.36
CA GLU A 56 12.65 -16.47 10.19
C GLU A 56 12.23 -15.12 10.76
N ILE A 57 13.19 -14.34 11.25
CA ILE A 57 12.97 -12.98 11.76
C ILE A 57 12.64 -12.04 10.60
N PHE A 58 13.24 -12.20 9.43
CA PHE A 58 12.87 -11.42 8.25
C PHE A 58 11.40 -11.62 7.87
N GLN A 59 10.92 -12.87 7.79
CA GLN A 59 9.53 -13.14 7.43
C GLN A 59 8.53 -12.61 8.47
N ALA A 60 8.81 -12.82 9.76
CA ALA A 60 7.97 -12.31 10.84
C ALA A 60 8.10 -10.78 11.01
N GLY A 61 9.28 -10.24 10.70
CA GLY A 61 9.72 -8.86 10.85
C GLY A 61 9.17 -7.87 9.84
N ARG A 62 8.56 -8.36 8.77
CA ARG A 62 7.96 -7.51 7.73
C ARG A 62 6.64 -6.87 8.17
N VAL A 63 5.91 -7.50 9.10
CA VAL A 63 4.67 -6.98 9.71
C VAL A 63 4.70 -7.31 11.20
N THR A 64 5.31 -6.44 12.00
CA THR A 64 5.65 -6.74 13.41
C THR A 64 4.72 -6.13 14.44
N LEU A 65 3.94 -5.12 14.05
CA LEU A 65 3.22 -4.23 14.97
C LEU A 65 4.12 -3.62 16.07
N GLY A 66 5.44 -3.54 15.84
CA GLY A 66 6.43 -3.05 16.79
C GLY A 66 6.91 -4.08 17.83
N GLY A 67 6.53 -5.35 17.72
CA GLY A 67 6.82 -6.37 18.74
C GLY A 67 8.24 -6.98 18.69
N PHE A 68 8.98 -6.83 17.59
CA PHE A 68 10.28 -7.49 17.38
C PHE A 68 11.48 -6.54 17.41
N GLY A 69 11.32 -5.40 18.10
CA GLY A 69 12.31 -4.35 18.17
C GLY A 69 11.98 -3.15 17.30
N ILE A 70 12.97 -2.27 17.12
CA ILE A 70 12.82 -1.01 16.38
C ILE A 70 13.51 -1.16 15.03
N LEU A 71 12.75 -1.00 13.94
CA LEU A 71 13.33 -0.97 12.60
C LEU A 71 14.04 0.35 12.37
N THR A 72 15.37 0.31 12.19
CA THR A 72 16.23 1.49 12.03
C THR A 72 16.58 1.77 10.57
N LYS A 73 16.63 0.72 9.73
CA LYS A 73 16.89 0.81 8.27
C LYS A 73 16.04 -0.20 7.53
N ILE A 74 15.60 0.16 6.33
CA ILE A 74 14.77 -0.69 5.47
C ILE A 74 15.29 -0.61 4.05
N THR A 75 15.50 -1.77 3.43
CA THR A 75 15.75 -1.91 2.00
C THR A 75 14.44 -2.26 1.32
N LEU A 76 13.96 -1.39 0.42
CA LEU A 76 12.65 -1.52 -0.23
C LEU A 76 12.82 -1.63 -1.75
N GLN A 77 12.21 -2.66 -2.35
CA GLN A 77 12.09 -2.78 -3.79
C GLN A 77 11.22 -1.65 -4.35
N ASN A 78 11.77 -0.92 -5.31
CA ASN A 78 11.08 0.18 -6.00
C ASN A 78 10.86 -0.14 -7.48
N ARG A 79 10.12 0.72 -8.17
CA ARG A 79 9.95 0.67 -9.63
C ARG A 79 10.27 2.02 -10.27
N PRO A 80 10.57 2.06 -11.58
CA PRO A 80 10.69 3.32 -12.30
C PRO A 80 9.46 4.21 -12.11
N ARG A 81 9.66 5.52 -12.18
CA ARG A 81 8.58 6.50 -12.09
C ARG A 81 7.52 6.25 -13.16
N TYR A 82 6.26 6.33 -12.75
CA TYR A 82 5.08 6.19 -13.60
C TYR A 82 4.06 7.28 -13.21
N LYS A 83 3.01 7.45 -14.01
CA LYS A 83 1.92 8.40 -13.75
C LYS A 83 0.62 7.63 -13.57
N LEU A 84 -0.21 8.10 -12.64
CA LEU A 84 -1.56 7.58 -12.44
C LEU A 84 -2.57 8.67 -12.79
N LYS A 85 -3.63 8.29 -13.50
CA LYS A 85 -4.79 9.12 -13.75
C LYS A 85 -5.85 8.78 -12.71
N GLU A 86 -6.14 9.74 -11.85
CA GLU A 86 -7.24 9.64 -10.90
C GLU A 86 -8.55 10.04 -11.57
N GLN A 87 -9.58 9.22 -11.40
CA GLN A 87 -10.94 9.55 -11.80
C GLN A 87 -11.85 9.36 -10.60
N ILE A 88 -12.64 10.40 -10.29
CA ILE A 88 -13.60 10.40 -9.19
C ILE A 88 -14.96 10.79 -9.73
N TRP A 89 -15.99 10.00 -9.45
CA TRP A 89 -17.37 10.31 -9.79
C TRP A 89 -18.35 9.69 -8.80
N LEU A 90 -19.60 10.17 -8.84
CA LEU A 90 -20.69 9.59 -8.05
C LEU A 90 -21.36 8.47 -8.84
N CYS A 91 -21.64 7.35 -8.18
CA CYS A 91 -22.48 6.27 -8.71
C CYS A 91 -23.33 5.65 -7.60
N SER A 92 -24.30 4.80 -7.94
CA SER A 92 -25.10 4.14 -6.91
C SER A 92 -24.32 2.97 -6.29
N LEU A 93 -24.60 2.67 -5.02
CA LEU A 93 -24.03 1.49 -4.37
C LEU A 93 -24.42 0.18 -5.11
N LYS A 94 -25.58 0.15 -5.77
CA LYS A 94 -26.03 -0.98 -6.60
C LYS A 94 -25.14 -1.15 -7.83
N ASP A 95 -24.70 -0.07 -8.46
CA ASP A 95 -23.78 -0.12 -9.60
C ASP A 95 -22.43 -0.70 -9.18
N ILE A 96 -21.92 -0.33 -8.00
CA ILE A 96 -20.70 -0.93 -7.44
C ILE A 96 -20.87 -2.44 -7.32
N PHE A 97 -21.89 -2.93 -6.60
CA PHE A 97 -22.06 -4.37 -6.39
C PHE A 97 -22.26 -5.14 -7.69
N SER A 98 -22.89 -4.51 -8.69
CA SER A 98 -23.13 -5.16 -9.99
C SER A 98 -21.88 -5.26 -10.86
N ASN A 99 -20.90 -4.35 -10.67
CA ASN A 99 -19.75 -4.23 -11.57
C ASN A 99 -18.39 -4.44 -10.90
N ILE A 100 -18.29 -4.50 -9.56
CA ILE A 100 -17.02 -4.53 -8.82
C ILE A 100 -16.12 -5.72 -9.21
N ASP A 101 -16.72 -6.88 -9.51
CA ASP A 101 -15.97 -8.05 -9.95
C ASP A 101 -15.26 -7.84 -11.28
N GLN A 102 -15.83 -7.03 -12.16
CA GLN A 102 -15.20 -6.62 -13.40
C GLN A 102 -14.21 -5.48 -13.15
N TRP A 103 -14.66 -4.41 -12.47
CA TRP A 103 -13.87 -3.19 -12.29
C TRP A 103 -12.58 -3.39 -11.51
N LYS A 104 -12.53 -4.31 -10.54
CA LYS A 104 -11.30 -4.63 -9.79
C LYS A 104 -10.17 -5.19 -10.65
N HIS A 105 -10.49 -5.73 -11.84
CA HIS A 105 -9.52 -6.21 -12.82
C HIS A 105 -9.29 -5.23 -13.98
N GLN A 106 -10.21 -4.29 -14.20
CA GLN A 106 -10.06 -3.25 -15.22
C GLN A 106 -9.22 -2.08 -14.75
N HIS A 107 -9.31 -1.75 -13.47
CA HIS A 107 -8.58 -0.64 -12.88
C HIS A 107 -7.43 -1.15 -12.01
N ARG A 108 -6.29 -0.46 -12.06
CA ARG A 108 -5.16 -0.80 -11.19
C ARG A 108 -5.54 -0.64 -9.71
N HIS A 109 -6.24 0.45 -9.40
CA HIS A 109 -6.78 0.74 -8.08
C HIS A 109 -8.27 1.07 -8.20
N ILE A 110 -9.07 0.54 -7.29
CA ILE A 110 -10.49 0.88 -7.15
C ILE A 110 -10.83 0.98 -5.66
N GLU A 111 -11.49 2.07 -5.30
CA GLU A 111 -12.02 2.30 -3.96
C GLU A 111 -13.26 3.18 -4.01
N PHE A 112 -14.09 3.11 -2.97
CA PHE A 112 -15.25 3.99 -2.88
C PHE A 112 -15.51 4.39 -1.44
N TRP A 113 -16.05 5.59 -1.27
CA TRP A 113 -16.55 6.08 0.01
C TRP A 113 -18.06 5.95 0.05
N ALA A 114 -18.54 5.12 0.97
CA ALA A 114 -19.95 5.01 1.30
C ALA A 114 -20.31 6.03 2.38
N PHE A 115 -21.44 6.72 2.20
CA PHE A 115 -21.96 7.69 3.15
C PHE A 115 -23.23 7.14 3.81
N LEU A 116 -23.34 7.31 5.12
CA LEU A 116 -24.51 6.84 5.88
C LEU A 116 -25.79 7.50 5.32
N HIS A 117 -26.84 6.69 5.16
CA HIS A 117 -28.15 7.11 4.63
C HIS A 117 -28.13 7.65 3.19
N ALA A 118 -27.08 7.39 2.40
CA ALA A 118 -27.03 7.72 0.97
C ALA A 118 -27.02 6.46 0.10
N ASP A 119 -27.78 6.48 -0.99
CA ASP A 119 -27.73 5.43 -2.03
C ASP A 119 -26.57 5.65 -3.02
N GLN A 120 -25.93 6.83 -2.97
CA GLN A 120 -24.79 7.19 -3.79
C GLN A 120 -23.48 7.07 -3.02
N VAL A 121 -22.45 6.63 -3.74
CA VAL A 121 -21.07 6.57 -3.27
C VAL A 121 -20.19 7.45 -4.13
N MET A 122 -19.06 7.87 -3.57
CA MET A 122 -17.98 8.46 -4.35
C MET A 122 -17.03 7.34 -4.75
N LEU A 123 -16.98 6.99 -6.03
CA LEU A 123 -16.09 5.98 -6.59
C LEU A 123 -14.82 6.68 -7.08
N LYS A 124 -13.67 6.09 -6.78
CA LYS A 124 -12.36 6.50 -7.28
C LYS A 124 -11.64 5.34 -7.94
N THR A 125 -11.04 5.61 -9.08
CA THR A 125 -10.13 4.71 -9.77
C THR A 125 -8.81 5.40 -10.06
N LEU A 126 -7.73 4.62 -10.11
CA LEU A 126 -6.42 5.08 -10.57
C LEU A 126 -5.86 4.10 -11.60
N ASP A 127 -5.46 4.61 -12.75
CA ASP A 127 -4.87 3.82 -13.84
C ASP A 127 -3.55 4.42 -14.34
N GLU A 128 -2.62 3.57 -14.78
CA GLU A 128 -1.38 4.05 -15.38
C GLU A 128 -1.67 4.81 -16.68
N THR A 129 -0.97 5.93 -16.89
CA THR A 129 -1.22 6.80 -18.04
C THR A 129 0.06 7.45 -18.54
N ASP A 130 0.07 7.79 -19.83
CA ASP A 130 1.09 8.66 -20.43
C ASP A 130 0.63 10.10 -20.62
N ASP A 131 -0.58 10.45 -20.15
CA ASP A 131 -1.11 11.81 -20.20
C ASP A 131 -0.15 12.82 -19.54
N ARG A 132 -0.21 14.08 -19.99
CA ARG A 132 0.54 15.17 -19.37
C ARG A 132 0.01 15.43 -17.96
N ILE A 133 0.91 15.65 -17.00
CA ILE A 133 0.54 16.00 -15.62
C ILE A 133 -0.18 17.36 -15.65
N GLN A 134 -1.40 17.37 -15.14
CA GLN A 134 -2.16 18.62 -14.94
C GLN A 134 -1.91 19.13 -13.52
N PRO A 135 -1.85 20.45 -13.30
CA PRO A 135 -1.80 21.00 -11.95
C PRO A 135 -3.06 20.63 -11.17
N ARG A 136 -2.91 20.39 -9.86
CA ARG A 136 -4.04 20.14 -8.95
C ARG A 136 -4.92 21.40 -8.94
N LYS A 137 -6.21 21.26 -9.25
CA LYS A 137 -7.20 22.35 -9.18
C LYS A 137 -7.50 22.73 -7.74
#